data_AF-A0A7W0Y4J7-F1
#
_entry.id   AF-A0A7W0Y4J7-F1
#
_cell.length_a   1.000
_cell.length_b   1.000
_cell.length_c   1.000
_cell.angle_alpha   90.00
_cell.angle_beta   90.00
_cell.angle_gamma   90.00
#
_symmetry.space_group_name_H-M   'P 1'
#
loop_
_entity.id
_entity.type
_entity.pdbx_description
1 polymer ?
#
loop_
_entity_poly.entity_id
_entity_poly.type
_entity_poly.pdbx_seq_one_letter_code
_entity_poly.pdbx_strand_id
1 'polypeptide(L)'
;MSTERRTIASALAGSSLTGPQAEKLDYRPVAVMPDVKVVKIGGQSIQDRGRAALFPILDEIVAARKLGIQVVLLAGGGTRARHIYSIASELEMPTGVVATLGKYIPMQNARMLQMLLAKHGGIY
;
A
#
# COMPACT_ATOMS: atom_id res chain seq x y z
N MET A 1 -47.46 4.14 -0.19
CA MET A 1 -46.79 3.47 0.95
C MET A 1 -45.60 4.32 1.32
N SER A 2 -45.54 4.83 2.56
CA SER A 2 -44.38 5.58 3.05
C SER A 2 -43.23 4.61 3.30
N THR A 3 -42.12 4.76 2.59
CA THR A 3 -40.93 3.93 2.78
C THR A 3 -40.15 4.47 3.96
N GLU A 4 -40.57 4.11 5.17
CA GLU A 4 -39.92 4.58 6.40
C GLU A 4 -38.53 3.95 6.55
N ARG A 5 -37.52 4.76 6.87
CA ARG A 5 -36.13 4.30 7.05
C ARG A 5 -36.05 3.44 8.31
N ARG A 6 -35.64 2.18 8.14
CA ARG A 6 -35.33 1.28 9.27
C ARG A 6 -33.98 1.68 9.87
N THR A 7 -33.96 1.91 11.18
CA THR A 7 -32.77 2.30 11.92
C THR A 7 -32.35 1.21 12.88
N ILE A 8 -31.04 1.13 13.14
CA ILE A 8 -30.45 0.29 14.18
C ILE A 8 -30.06 1.21 15.33
N ALA A 9 -30.45 0.85 16.55
CA ALA A 9 -30.07 1.60 17.75
C ALA A 9 -28.54 1.63 17.87
N SER A 10 -27.96 2.83 17.79
CA SER A 10 -26.52 3.06 17.93
C SER A 10 -26.24 4.55 18.19
N ALA A 11 -25.03 4.88 18.64
CA ALA A 11 -24.59 6.27 18.80
C ALA A 11 -24.57 7.07 17.48
N LEU A 12 -24.59 6.37 16.34
CA LEU A 12 -24.60 6.95 14.99
C LEU A 12 -25.96 6.84 14.30
N ALA A 13 -27.01 6.36 15.00
CA ALA A 13 -28.33 6.22 14.43
C ALA A 13 -28.85 7.57 13.92
N GLY A 14 -29.23 7.63 12.64
CA GLY A 14 -29.70 8.87 12.02
C GLY A 14 -28.61 9.90 11.69
N SER A 15 -27.34 9.59 11.93
CA SER A 15 -26.21 10.47 11.57
C SER A 15 -25.98 10.49 10.06
N SER A 16 -25.58 11.66 9.52
CA SER A 16 -25.12 11.81 8.13
C SER A 16 -23.65 11.45 7.94
N LEU A 17 -22.89 11.26 9.03
CA LEU A 17 -21.43 11.08 9.05
C LEU A 17 -20.61 12.27 8.48
N THR A 18 -21.27 13.38 8.18
CA THR A 18 -20.64 14.61 7.65
C THR A 18 -20.80 15.81 8.58
N GLY A 19 -21.56 15.65 9.67
CA GLY A 19 -21.76 16.68 10.69
C GLY A 19 -20.87 16.46 11.93
N PRO A 20 -20.91 17.40 12.89
CA PRO A 20 -20.03 17.40 14.06
C PRO A 20 -20.37 16.28 15.08
N GLN A 21 -21.39 15.46 14.82
CA GLN A 21 -21.80 14.36 15.73
C GLN A 21 -20.67 13.35 15.98
N ALA A 22 -19.73 13.22 15.04
CA ALA A 22 -18.55 12.37 15.21
C ALA A 22 -17.62 12.85 16.34
N GLU A 23 -17.61 14.14 16.67
CA GLU A 23 -16.79 14.71 17.76
C GLU A 23 -17.25 14.24 19.15
N LYS A 24 -18.49 13.71 19.24
CA LYS A 24 -19.04 13.13 20.47
C LYS A 24 -18.62 11.67 20.67
N LEU A 25 -17.97 11.05 19.69
CA LEU A 25 -17.44 9.70 19.83
C LEU A 25 -16.07 9.75 20.50
N ASP A 26 -15.90 8.96 21.57
CA ASP A 26 -14.59 8.72 22.16
C ASP A 26 -13.76 7.80 21.23
N TYR A 27 -13.19 8.39 20.17
CA TYR A 27 -12.39 7.69 19.18
C TYR A 27 -10.92 7.64 19.62
N ARG A 28 -10.48 6.47 20.10
CA ARG A 28 -9.09 6.21 20.49
C ARG A 28 -8.51 5.14 19.57
N PRO A 29 -7.82 5.50 18.46
CA PRO A 29 -7.24 4.52 17.57
C PRO A 29 -6.18 3.71 18.31
N VAL A 30 -6.24 2.39 18.17
CA VAL A 30 -5.25 1.45 18.71
C VAL A 30 -4.37 0.92 17.60
N ALA A 31 -3.09 0.73 17.87
CA ALA A 31 -2.18 0.12 16.91
C ALA A 31 -2.51 -1.37 16.74
N VAL A 32 -2.95 -1.78 15.55
CA VAL A 32 -3.31 -3.18 15.26
C VAL A 32 -2.07 -4.08 15.22
N MET A 33 -0.94 -3.56 14.71
CA MET A 33 0.34 -4.28 14.61
C MET A 33 1.50 -3.36 15.02
N PRO A 34 1.65 -3.07 16.33
CA PRO A 34 2.62 -2.08 16.82
C PRO A 34 4.09 -2.45 16.55
N ASP A 35 4.39 -3.75 16.46
CA ASP A 35 5.75 -4.25 16.34
C ASP A 35 6.24 -4.37 14.89
N VAL A 36 5.31 -4.37 13.93
CA VAL A 36 5.61 -4.52 12.50
C VAL A 36 6.31 -3.28 11.95
N LYS A 37 7.38 -3.51 11.18
CA LYS A 37 8.08 -2.47 10.43
C LYS A 37 7.61 -2.48 8.98
N VAL A 38 7.21 -1.33 8.46
CA VAL A 38 6.81 -1.19 7.06
C VAL A 38 7.99 -0.60 6.28
N VAL A 39 8.49 -1.35 5.31
CA VAL A 39 9.63 -0.95 4.48
C VAL A 39 9.19 -0.84 3.03
N LYS A 40 9.49 0.29 2.39
CA LYS A 40 9.20 0.51 0.97
C LYS A 40 10.47 0.47 0.14
N ILE A 41 10.57 -0.50 -0.76
CA ILE A 41 11.61 -0.56 -1.79
C ILE A 41 11.27 0.44 -2.90
N GLY A 42 12.16 1.41 -3.08
CA GLY A 42 12.00 2.42 -4.13
C GLY A 42 12.08 1.81 -5.51
N GLY A 43 11.07 2.08 -6.36
CA GLY A 43 11.03 1.58 -7.74
C GLY A 43 12.22 2.09 -8.56
N GLN A 44 12.35 3.42 -8.69
CA GLN A 44 13.43 4.02 -9.48
C GLN A 44 14.78 4.03 -8.75
N SER A 45 14.77 4.28 -7.43
CA SER A 45 16.00 4.44 -6.66
C SER A 45 16.70 3.13 -6.36
N ILE A 46 16.00 1.99 -6.31
CA ILE A 46 16.55 0.68 -5.96
C ILE A 46 16.21 -0.37 -7.02
N GLN A 47 14.92 -0.64 -7.28
CA GLN A 47 14.53 -1.78 -8.10
C GLN A 47 14.98 -1.67 -9.57
N ASP A 48 14.85 -0.50 -10.17
CA ASP A 48 15.30 -0.23 -11.54
C ASP A 48 16.83 -0.24 -11.66
N ARG A 49 17.58 -0.16 -10.55
CA ARG A 49 19.04 -0.36 -10.51
C ARG A 49 19.44 -1.84 -10.50
N GLY A 50 18.47 -2.74 -10.46
CA GLY A 50 18.67 -4.18 -10.59
C GLY A 50 19.44 -4.80 -9.42
N ARG A 51 20.11 -5.91 -9.71
CA ARG A 51 20.72 -6.81 -8.71
C ARG A 51 21.66 -6.08 -7.76
N ALA A 52 22.55 -5.23 -8.27
CA ALA A 52 23.60 -4.60 -7.49
C ALA A 52 23.06 -3.74 -6.34
N ALA A 53 21.93 -3.06 -6.55
CA ALA A 53 21.28 -2.27 -5.50
C ALA A 53 20.29 -3.10 -4.67
N LEU A 54 19.53 -3.99 -5.32
CA LEU A 54 18.42 -4.68 -4.67
C LEU A 54 18.87 -5.84 -3.77
N PHE A 55 19.81 -6.66 -4.22
CA PHE A 55 20.12 -7.92 -3.53
C PHE A 55 20.71 -7.73 -2.13
N PRO A 56 21.65 -6.78 -1.90
CA PRO A 56 22.15 -6.52 -0.55
C PRO A 56 21.01 -6.18 0.44
N ILE A 57 20.03 -5.39 -0.01
CA ILE A 57 18.86 -5.03 0.80
C ILE A 57 17.98 -6.25 1.10
N LEU A 58 17.79 -7.14 0.11
CA LEU A 58 17.03 -8.38 0.34
C LEU A 58 17.74 -9.31 1.33
N ASP A 59 19.07 -9.37 1.29
CA ASP A 59 19.87 -10.14 2.25
C ASP A 59 19.69 -9.59 3.67
N GLU A 60 19.69 -8.26 3.84
CA GLU A 60 19.40 -7.59 5.12
C GLU A 60 17.97 -7.88 5.63
N ILE A 61 16.97 -7.85 4.74
CA ILE A 61 15.58 -8.17 5.11
C ILE A 61 15.46 -9.64 5.57
N VAL A 62 16.13 -10.56 4.87
CA VAL A 62 16.16 -11.98 5.25
C VAL A 62 16.87 -12.16 6.60
N ALA A 63 17.95 -11.42 6.86
CA ALA A 63 18.63 -11.43 8.15
C ALA A 63 17.74 -10.87 9.27
N ALA A 64 17.06 -9.75 9.06
CA ALA A 64 16.13 -9.15 10.01
C ALA A 64 15.01 -10.12 10.40
N ARG A 65 14.44 -10.84 9.42
CA ARG A 65 13.42 -11.86 9.68
C ARG A 65 13.94 -13.00 10.55
N LYS A 66 15.19 -13.45 10.36
CA LYS A 66 15.81 -14.48 11.21
C LYS A 66 16.00 -14.01 12.65
N LEU A 67 16.13 -12.71 12.87
CA LEU A 67 16.19 -12.08 14.20
C LEU A 67 14.79 -11.87 14.83
N GLY A 68 13.72 -12.32 14.17
CA GLY A 68 12.34 -12.17 14.67
C GLY A 68 11.71 -10.80 14.38
N ILE A 69 12.36 -9.94 13.58
CA ILE A 69 11.81 -8.64 13.21
C ILE A 69 10.72 -8.85 12.15
N GLN A 70 9.50 -8.43 12.46
CA GLN A 70 8.37 -8.49 11.54
C GLN A 70 8.44 -7.32 10.55
N VAL A 71 8.49 -7.64 9.26
CA VAL A 71 8.60 -6.64 8.19
C VAL A 71 7.53 -6.87 7.13
N VAL A 72 6.77 -5.83 6.81
CA VAL A 72 5.91 -5.76 5.61
C VAL A 72 6.68 -5.03 4.52
N LEU A 73 6.83 -5.67 3.36
CA LEU A 73 7.64 -5.15 2.27
C LEU A 73 6.77 -4.61 1.14
N LEU A 74 6.94 -3.33 0.83
CA LEU A 74 6.22 -2.63 -0.22
C LEU A 74 7.14 -2.32 -1.41
N ALA A 75 6.59 -2.28 -2.62
CA ALA A 75 7.33 -1.91 -3.82
C ALA A 75 6.81 -0.61 -4.44
N GLY A 76 7.72 0.24 -4.95
CA GLY A 76 7.39 1.43 -5.74
C GLY A 76 7.28 1.15 -7.24
N GLY A 77 6.74 2.09 -8.03
CA GLY A 77 6.59 1.93 -9.49
C GLY A 77 7.90 2.12 -10.27
N GLY A 78 8.57 3.26 -10.11
CA GLY A 78 9.82 3.54 -10.82
C GLY A 78 9.61 4.10 -12.23
N THR A 79 10.61 3.93 -13.10
CA THR A 79 10.70 4.57 -14.43
C THR A 79 9.57 4.12 -15.35
N ARG A 80 9.16 2.84 -15.27
CA ARG A 80 8.01 2.34 -16.06
C ARG A 80 6.71 3.03 -15.68
N ALA A 81 6.52 3.40 -14.41
CA ALA A 81 5.35 4.16 -14.00
C ALA A 81 5.41 5.60 -14.53
N ARG A 82 6.59 6.23 -14.52
CA ARG A 82 6.78 7.57 -15.11
C ARG A 82 6.51 7.60 -16.60
N HIS A 83 6.89 6.56 -17.34
CA HIS A 83 6.57 6.43 -18.76
C HIS A 83 5.05 6.38 -18.98
N ILE A 84 4.34 5.53 -18.23
CA ILE A 84 2.87 5.47 -18.25
C ILE A 84 2.26 6.84 -17.95
N TYR A 85 2.80 7.57 -16.98
CA TYR A 85 2.31 8.91 -16.63
C TYR A 85 2.51 9.93 -17.75
N SER A 86 3.63 9.86 -18.48
CA SER A 86 3.87 10.71 -19.65
C SER A 86 2.78 10.49 -20.70
N ILE A 87 2.58 9.24 -21.13
CA ILE A 87 1.60 8.90 -22.15
C ILE A 87 0.17 9.24 -21.69
N ALA A 88 -0.19 8.92 -20.45
CA ALA A 88 -1.50 9.23 -19.93
C ALA A 88 -1.75 10.75 -19.84
N SER A 89 -0.71 11.53 -19.51
CA SER A 89 -0.81 12.99 -19.48
C SER A 89 -0.92 13.59 -20.89
N GLU A 90 -0.20 13.06 -21.87
CA GLU A 90 -0.30 13.46 -23.28
C GLU A 90 -1.69 13.20 -23.86
N LEU A 91 -2.35 12.14 -23.39
CA LEU A 91 -3.73 11.79 -23.75
C LEU A 91 -4.78 12.46 -22.85
N GLU A 92 -4.38 13.41 -22.00
CA GLU A 92 -5.26 14.17 -21.09
C GLU A 92 -6.13 13.28 -20.20
N MET A 93 -5.61 12.10 -19.81
CA MET A 93 -6.34 11.15 -19.01
C MET A 93 -6.59 11.70 -17.60
N PRO A 94 -7.79 11.49 -17.02
CA PRO A 94 -8.08 11.95 -15.67
C PRO A 94 -7.22 11.20 -14.64
N THR A 95 -6.96 11.84 -13.51
CA THR A 95 -6.07 11.32 -12.44
C THR A 95 -6.47 9.94 -11.92
N GLY A 96 -7.77 9.61 -11.92
CA GLY A 96 -8.24 8.26 -11.56
C GLY A 96 -7.76 7.16 -12.52
N VAL A 97 -7.69 7.46 -13.82
CA VAL A 97 -7.13 6.55 -14.84
C VAL A 97 -5.62 6.46 -14.66
N VAL A 98 -4.93 7.59 -14.49
CA VAL A 98 -3.48 7.64 -14.23
C VAL A 98 -3.10 6.81 -13.01
N ALA A 99 -3.85 6.91 -11.91
CA ALA A 99 -3.64 6.13 -10.69
C ALA A 99 -3.81 4.62 -10.93
N THR A 100 -4.83 4.24 -11.71
CA THR A 100 -5.09 2.84 -12.07
C THR A 100 -3.95 2.26 -12.91
N LEU A 101 -3.47 3.00 -13.92
CA LEU A 101 -2.35 2.57 -14.76
C LEU A 101 -1.04 2.53 -13.95
N GLY A 102 -0.81 3.52 -13.09
CA GLY A 102 0.36 3.62 -12.23
C GLY A 102 0.51 2.47 -11.24
N LYS A 103 -0.61 1.90 -10.78
CA LYS A 103 -0.66 0.76 -9.84
C LYS A 103 -0.04 -0.53 -10.41
N TYR A 104 -0.08 -0.76 -11.72
CA TYR A 104 0.37 -2.04 -12.27
C TYR A 104 1.88 -2.26 -12.11
N ILE A 105 2.67 -1.19 -12.15
CA ILE A 105 4.12 -1.29 -12.03
C ILE A 105 4.59 -1.70 -10.62
N PRO A 106 4.15 -1.07 -9.51
CA PRO A 106 4.47 -1.55 -8.17
C PRO A 106 3.95 -2.98 -7.92
N MET A 107 2.86 -3.41 -8.56
CA MET A 107 2.41 -4.81 -8.48
C MET A 107 3.38 -5.80 -9.15
N GLN A 108 3.84 -5.50 -10.37
CA GLN A 108 4.86 -6.31 -11.06
C GLN A 108 6.15 -6.36 -10.23
N ASN A 109 6.53 -5.21 -9.69
CA ASN A 109 7.69 -5.06 -8.83
C ASN A 109 7.57 -5.88 -7.54
N ALA A 110 6.43 -5.85 -6.85
CA ALA A 110 6.17 -6.68 -5.68
C ALA A 110 6.21 -8.18 -6.03
N ARG A 111 5.69 -8.57 -7.20
CA ARG A 111 5.78 -9.97 -7.67
C ARG A 111 7.22 -10.42 -7.89
N MET A 112 8.08 -9.57 -8.46
CA MET A 112 9.51 -9.87 -8.58
C MET A 112 10.17 -10.08 -7.22
N LEU A 113 9.91 -9.19 -6.25
CA LEU A 113 10.43 -9.34 -4.88
C LEU A 113 9.95 -10.65 -4.24
N GLN A 114 8.66 -10.98 -4.38
CA GLN A 114 8.10 -12.23 -3.89
C GLN A 114 8.80 -13.46 -4.47
N MET A 115 9.09 -13.46 -5.78
CA MET A 115 9.80 -14.58 -6.43
C MET A 115 11.24 -14.71 -5.92
N LEU A 116 11.94 -13.59 -5.69
CA LEU A 116 13.29 -13.60 -5.13
C LEU A 116 13.33 -14.09 -3.67
N LEU A 117 12.30 -13.78 -2.89
CA LEU A 117 12.18 -14.15 -1.48
C LEU A 117 11.49 -15.51 -1.25
N ALA A 118 11.00 -16.16 -2.31
CA ALA A 118 10.24 -17.41 -2.21
C ALA A 118 11.03 -18.53 -1.50
N LYS A 119 12.32 -18.69 -1.80
CA LYS A 119 13.21 -19.67 -1.15
C LYS A 119 13.45 -19.39 0.35
N HIS A 120 13.08 -18.21 0.83
CA HIS A 120 13.19 -17.81 2.23
C HIS A 120 11.85 -17.92 2.98
N GLY A 121 10.85 -18.59 2.39
CA GLY A 121 9.51 -18.77 2.96
C GLY A 121 8.52 -17.67 2.58
N GLY A 122 8.88 -16.81 1.62
CA GLY A 122 8.12 -15.62 1.27
C GLY A 122 8.20 -14.54 2.35
N ILE A 123 8.16 -13.28 1.92
CA ILE A 123 7.99 -12.13 2.82
C ILE A 123 6.81 -11.33 2.26
N TYR A 124 5.84 -11.06 3.13
CA TYR A 124 4.59 -10.38 2.84
C TYR A 124 4.54 -9.13 3.72
#